data_AF-A0A816F6K3-F1
#
_entry.id   AF-A0A816F6K3-F1
#
_cell.length_a   1.000
_cell.length_b   1.000
_cell.length_c   1.000
_cell.angle_alpha   90.00
_cell.angle_beta   90.00
_cell.angle_gamma   90.00
#
_symmetry.space_group_name_H-M   'P 1'
#
loop_
_entity.id
_entity.type
_entity.pdbx_description
1 polymer ?
#
loop_
_entity_poly.entity_id
_entity_poly.type
_entity_poly.pdbx_seq_one_letter_code
_entity_poly.pdbx_strand_id
1 'polypeptide(L)'
;MIIDTDHHHLTNEQLKFLNNGPTYVPPYQMHVSSSRLLSTTFDIVLKQSRSLRRQFASLFSQFSMHLPRSMTFEQELINIFNDLFSSPLPSSMETRALAEKQLVRSIRNNLKMNNLIVRRTADQQNIFYLGNAVEFEKRIHEYWATT
;
A
#
# COMPACT_ATOMS: atom_id res chain seq x y z
N MET A 1 -15.88 6.50 1.11
CA MET A 1 -16.48 7.83 0.81
C MET A 1 -15.88 8.86 1.75
N ILE A 2 -15.42 10.01 1.25
CA ILE A 2 -14.89 11.10 2.08
C ILE A 2 -16.01 12.06 2.43
N ILE A 3 -16.14 12.38 3.71
CA ILE A 3 -16.94 13.49 4.21
C ILE A 3 -15.95 14.63 4.50
N ASP A 4 -15.99 15.66 3.67
CA ASP A 4 -15.20 16.88 3.82
C ASP A 4 -16.03 17.93 4.55
N THR A 5 -15.63 18.26 5.78
CA THR A 5 -16.40 19.18 6.63
C THR A 5 -16.05 20.65 6.40
N ASP A 6 -14.87 20.97 5.86
CA ASP A 6 -14.37 22.36 5.80
C ASP A 6 -13.95 22.83 4.40
N HIS A 7 -14.42 22.16 3.34
CA HIS A 7 -14.24 22.58 1.93
C HIS A 7 -12.75 22.73 1.54
N HIS A 8 -11.97 21.70 1.81
CA HIS A 8 -10.53 21.76 1.63
C HIS A 8 -10.13 21.72 0.14
N HIS A 9 -9.05 22.44 -0.21
CA HIS A 9 -8.50 22.55 -1.56
C HIS A 9 -7.82 21.26 -2.07
N LEU A 10 -8.38 20.08 -1.82
CA LEU A 10 -7.97 18.87 -2.52
C LEU A 10 -8.56 18.86 -3.92
N THR A 11 -7.76 18.50 -4.91
CA THR A 11 -8.24 18.39 -6.29
C THR A 11 -9.22 17.22 -6.42
N ASN A 12 -10.07 17.27 -7.44
CA ASN A 12 -10.98 16.17 -7.77
C ASN A 12 -10.24 14.83 -7.96
N GLU A 13 -9.01 14.87 -8.47
CA GLU A 13 -8.18 13.67 -8.65
C GLU A 13 -7.73 13.09 -7.30
N GLN A 14 -7.33 13.95 -6.36
CA GLN A 14 -6.95 13.55 -5.00
C GLN A 14 -8.14 12.95 -4.25
N LEU A 15 -9.31 13.57 -4.36
CA LEU A 15 -10.55 13.06 -3.73
C LEU A 15 -10.98 11.71 -4.33
N LYS A 16 -10.91 11.55 -5.66
CA LYS A 16 -11.16 10.26 -6.31
C LYS A 16 -10.19 9.18 -5.85
N PHE A 17 -8.90 9.51 -5.77
CA PHE A 17 -7.87 8.58 -5.32
C PHE A 17 -8.06 8.17 -3.86
N LEU A 18 -8.41 9.11 -2.97
CA LEU A 18 -8.70 8.79 -1.57
C LEU A 18 -9.97 7.94 -1.41
N ASN A 19 -10.97 8.12 -2.27
CA ASN A 19 -12.21 7.33 -2.23
C ASN A 19 -12.04 5.90 -2.75
N ASN A 20 -11.28 5.74 -3.84
CA ASN A 20 -11.13 4.46 -4.53
C ASN A 20 -9.88 3.68 -4.09
N GLY A 21 -8.96 4.36 -3.40
CA GLY A 21 -7.65 3.84 -3.09
C GLY A 21 -6.73 3.76 -4.32
N PRO A 22 -5.47 3.34 -4.13
CA PRO A 22 -4.62 2.98 -5.24
C PRO A 22 -5.25 1.81 -6.01
N THR A 23 -5.14 1.85 -7.33
CA THR A 23 -5.45 0.70 -8.18
C THR A 23 -4.63 -0.50 -7.71
N TYR A 24 -5.11 -1.73 -7.93
CA TYR A 24 -4.33 -2.95 -7.67
C TYR A 24 -2.86 -2.72 -8.03
N VAL A 25 -1.99 -3.04 -7.08
CA VAL A 25 -0.54 -2.86 -7.19
C VAL A 25 0.04 -4.21 -7.55
N PRO A 26 0.30 -4.47 -8.85
CA PRO A 26 1.07 -5.61 -9.24
C PRO A 26 2.39 -5.71 -8.47
N PRO A 27 2.90 -6.93 -8.22
CA PRO A 27 4.09 -7.13 -7.41
C PRO A 27 5.31 -6.33 -7.89
N TYR A 28 5.48 -6.17 -9.21
CA TYR A 28 6.54 -5.37 -9.82
C TYR A 28 6.40 -3.84 -9.58
N GLN A 29 5.20 -3.31 -9.34
CA GLN A 29 4.97 -1.88 -9.11
C GLN A 29 5.35 -1.42 -7.69
N MET A 30 5.42 -2.35 -6.72
CA MET A 30 5.85 -2.03 -5.36
C MET A 30 7.24 -1.38 -5.31
N HIS A 31 8.07 -1.60 -6.34
CA HIS A 31 9.48 -1.20 -6.37
C HIS A 31 9.75 0.11 -7.11
N VAL A 32 8.77 0.65 -7.85
CA VAL A 32 8.83 1.98 -8.51
C VAL A 32 9.07 3.11 -7.48
N SER A 33 8.86 2.82 -6.19
CA SER A 33 9.09 3.77 -5.11
C SER A 33 10.55 3.95 -4.69
N SER A 34 11.44 3.02 -5.02
CA SER A 34 12.80 2.91 -4.47
C SER A 34 13.85 3.70 -5.26
N SER A 35 13.63 4.99 -5.52
CA SER A 35 14.63 5.86 -6.17
C SER A 35 15.86 6.17 -5.29
N ARG A 36 15.99 5.54 -4.11
CA ARG A 36 17.08 5.75 -3.13
C ARG A 36 17.79 4.47 -2.71
N LEU A 37 17.40 3.32 -3.25
CA LEU A 37 18.11 2.08 -2.96
C LEU A 37 19.03 1.78 -4.12
N LEU A 38 20.34 1.74 -3.84
CA LEU A 38 21.37 1.13 -4.70
C LEU A 38 21.13 -0.36 -4.97
N SER A 39 20.04 -0.93 -4.45
CA SER A 39 19.65 -2.32 -4.66
C SER A 39 19.13 -2.49 -6.08
N THR A 40 19.78 -3.37 -6.83
CA THR A 40 19.32 -3.79 -8.15
C THR A 40 17.95 -4.48 -8.03
N THR A 41 17.17 -4.53 -9.11
CA THR A 41 15.92 -5.32 -9.17
C THR A 41 16.14 -6.75 -8.68
N PHE A 42 17.33 -7.30 -8.94
CA PHE A 42 17.76 -8.61 -8.46
C PHE A 42 17.80 -8.72 -6.93
N ASP A 43 18.37 -7.74 -6.22
CA ASP A 43 18.44 -7.76 -4.76
C ASP A 43 17.05 -7.74 -4.11
N ILE A 44 16.12 -7.01 -4.74
CA ILE A 44 14.73 -6.91 -4.31
C ILE A 44 14.03 -8.26 -4.50
N VAL A 45 14.16 -8.86 -5.67
CA VAL A 45 13.63 -10.20 -6.00
C VAL A 45 14.20 -11.26 -5.06
N LEU A 46 15.50 -11.20 -4.76
CA LEU A 46 16.16 -12.10 -3.83
C LEU A 46 15.63 -11.94 -2.39
N LYS A 47 15.39 -10.70 -1.94
CA LYS A 47 14.84 -10.45 -0.61
C LYS A 47 13.41 -10.98 -0.48
N GLN A 48 12.57 -10.75 -1.50
CA GLN A 48 11.18 -11.20 -1.49
C GLN A 48 11.07 -12.72 -1.60
N SER A 49 11.86 -13.35 -2.48
CA SER A 49 11.89 -14.81 -2.61
C SER A 49 12.34 -15.48 -1.32
N ARG A 50 13.32 -14.93 -0.58
CA ARG A 50 13.70 -15.43 0.76
C ARG A 50 12.56 -15.38 1.77
N SER A 51 11.80 -14.28 1.79
CA SER A 51 10.64 -14.16 2.68
C SER A 51 9.59 -15.22 2.36
N LEU A 52 9.30 -15.38 1.07
CA LEU A 52 8.36 -16.37 0.57
C LEU A 52 8.77 -17.81 0.93
N ARG A 53 10.05 -18.16 0.72
CA ARG A 53 10.59 -19.48 1.11
C ARG A 53 10.44 -19.75 2.60
N ARG A 54 10.67 -18.76 3.47
CA ARG A 54 10.49 -18.92 4.92
C ARG A 54 9.04 -19.19 5.28
N GLN A 55 8.09 -18.50 4.64
CA GLN A 55 6.67 -18.73 4.86
C GLN A 55 6.25 -20.13 4.41
N PHE A 56 6.74 -20.58 3.25
CA PHE A 56 6.49 -21.93 2.77
C PHE A 56 7.10 -23.00 3.67
N ALA A 57 8.33 -22.83 4.12
CA ALA A 57 8.95 -23.74 5.09
C ALA A 57 8.12 -23.86 6.37
N SER A 58 7.57 -22.74 6.86
CA SER A 58 6.65 -22.73 8.01
C SER A 58 5.33 -23.45 7.73
N LEU A 59 4.75 -23.28 6.54
CA LEU A 59 3.49 -23.93 6.17
C LEU A 59 3.70 -25.44 5.96
N PHE A 60 4.75 -25.85 5.26
CA PHE A 60 5.02 -27.26 4.99
C PHE A 60 5.35 -28.04 6.27
N SER A 61 6.03 -27.41 7.23
CA SER A 61 6.25 -28.01 8.54
C SER A 61 4.95 -28.12 9.35
N GLN A 62 4.10 -27.10 9.31
CA GLN A 62 2.80 -27.10 9.99
C GLN A 62 1.86 -28.20 9.46
N PHE A 63 1.80 -28.39 8.14
CA PHE A 63 0.88 -29.33 7.51
C PHE A 63 1.49 -30.72 7.24
N SER A 64 2.70 -31.01 7.73
CA SER A 64 3.41 -32.29 7.54
C SER A 64 3.42 -32.73 6.07
N MET A 65 3.69 -31.78 5.17
CA MET A 65 3.64 -32.04 3.73
C MET A 65 4.77 -33.00 3.32
N HIS A 66 4.48 -33.90 2.37
CA HIS A 66 5.47 -34.84 1.84
C HIS A 66 6.66 -34.09 1.22
N LEU A 67 7.86 -34.29 1.76
CA LEU A 67 9.05 -33.47 1.49
C LEU A 67 9.41 -33.33 -0.01
N PRO A 68 9.40 -34.41 -0.82
CA PRO A 68 9.56 -34.27 -2.26
C PRO A 68 8.51 -33.38 -2.94
N ARG A 69 7.24 -33.45 -2.52
CA ARG A 69 6.16 -32.65 -3.11
C ARG A 69 6.28 -31.18 -2.73
N SER A 70 6.66 -30.90 -1.47
CA SER A 70 6.89 -29.53 -1.02
C SER A 70 8.07 -28.88 -1.73
N MET A 71 9.16 -29.64 -1.96
CA MET A 71 10.32 -29.16 -2.72
C MET A 71 9.96 -28.82 -4.18
N THR A 72 9.21 -29.70 -4.86
CA THR A 72 8.75 -29.45 -6.24
C THR A 72 7.87 -28.20 -6.30
N PHE A 73 6.89 -28.09 -5.41
CA PHE A 73 5.99 -26.95 -5.36
C PHE A 73 6.71 -25.63 -5.03
N GLU A 74 7.64 -25.65 -4.07
CA GLU A 74 8.48 -24.47 -3.78
C GLU A 74 9.28 -24.04 -5.01
N GLN A 75 9.89 -24.99 -5.73
CA GLN A 75 10.67 -24.70 -6.91
C GLN A 75 9.82 -24.11 -8.04
N GLU A 76 8.65 -24.68 -8.32
CA GLU A 76 7.71 -24.16 -9.32
C GLU A 76 7.28 -22.73 -9.01
N LEU A 77 6.93 -22.46 -7.74
CA LEU A 77 6.54 -21.11 -7.33
C LEU A 77 7.69 -20.11 -7.42
N ILE A 78 8.91 -20.51 -7.07
CA ILE A 78 10.07 -19.64 -7.19
C ILE A 78 10.38 -19.34 -8.67
N ASN A 79 10.21 -20.32 -9.56
CA ASN A 79 10.36 -20.09 -11.00
C ASN A 79 9.32 -19.06 -11.48
N ILE A 80 8.04 -19.27 -11.16
CA ILE A 80 6.96 -18.31 -11.51
C ILE A 80 7.24 -16.92 -10.93
N PHE A 81 7.72 -16.86 -9.68
CA PHE A 81 8.10 -15.61 -9.03
C PHE A 81 9.22 -14.91 -9.81
N ASN A 82 10.29 -15.63 -10.17
CA ASN A 82 11.39 -15.04 -10.93
C ASN A 82 10.94 -14.55 -12.30
N ASP A 83 10.09 -15.29 -13.01
CA ASP A 83 9.58 -14.91 -14.34
C ASP A 83 8.74 -13.62 -14.27
N LEU A 84 7.86 -13.51 -13.27
CA LEU A 84 6.98 -12.35 -13.08
C LEU A 84 7.76 -11.07 -12.78
N PHE A 85 8.91 -11.17 -12.09
CA PHE A 85 9.70 -10.02 -11.68
C PHE A 85 10.93 -9.75 -12.56
N SER A 86 11.30 -10.68 -13.44
CA SER A 86 12.37 -10.49 -14.43
C SER A 86 11.89 -9.78 -15.71
N SER A 87 10.58 -9.76 -15.94
CA SER A 87 9.98 -9.03 -17.05
C SER A 87 10.00 -7.51 -16.80
N PRO A 88 10.41 -6.68 -17.78
CA PRO A 88 10.39 -5.24 -17.63
C PRO A 88 8.94 -4.73 -17.47
N LEU A 89 8.77 -3.69 -16.67
CA LEU A 89 7.47 -3.06 -16.43
C LEU A 89 6.95 -2.43 -17.73
N PRO A 90 5.69 -2.68 -18.15
CA PRO A 90 5.10 -1.91 -19.24
C PRO A 90 5.13 -0.41 -18.94
N SER A 91 5.49 0.42 -19.92
CA SER A 91 5.64 1.88 -19.75
C SER A 91 4.38 2.56 -19.20
N SER A 92 3.20 2.09 -19.58
CA SER A 92 1.92 2.55 -19.06
C SER A 92 1.77 2.30 -17.54
N MET A 93 2.26 1.17 -17.06
CA MET A 93 2.22 0.81 -15.65
C MET A 93 3.24 1.57 -14.83
N GLU A 94 4.43 1.84 -15.38
CA GLU A 94 5.43 2.69 -14.75
C GLU A 94 4.90 4.12 -14.60
N THR A 95 4.39 4.68 -15.69
CA THR A 95 3.82 6.03 -15.72
C THR A 95 2.69 6.16 -14.70
N ARG A 96 1.77 5.20 -14.67
CA ARG A 96 0.68 5.17 -13.67
C ARG A 96 1.24 5.13 -12.25
N ALA A 97 2.17 4.23 -11.95
CA ALA A 97 2.74 4.09 -10.61
C ALA A 97 3.45 5.37 -10.16
N LEU A 98 4.16 6.05 -11.06
CA LEU A 98 4.80 7.34 -10.77
C LEU A 98 3.77 8.44 -10.51
N ALA A 99 2.70 8.51 -11.31
CA ALA A 99 1.61 9.48 -11.14
C ALA A 99 0.89 9.28 -9.79
N GLU A 100 0.48 8.05 -9.48
CA GLU A 100 -0.17 7.73 -8.19
C GLU A 100 0.76 8.05 -7.01
N LYS A 101 2.07 7.78 -7.13
CA LYS A 101 3.06 8.14 -6.10
C LYS A 101 3.17 9.65 -5.91
N GLN A 102 3.17 10.42 -6.99
CA GLN A 102 3.14 11.89 -6.92
C GLN A 102 1.84 12.39 -6.28
N LEU A 103 0.71 11.77 -6.61
CA LEU A 103 -0.58 12.09 -6.04
C LEU A 103 -0.63 11.86 -4.52
N VAL A 104 -0.15 10.70 -4.05
CA VAL A 104 -0.02 10.40 -2.61
C VAL A 104 0.87 11.43 -1.91
N ARG A 105 2.00 11.80 -2.50
CA ARG A 105 2.89 12.83 -1.94
C ARG A 105 2.19 14.18 -1.88
N SER A 106 1.49 14.56 -2.93
CA SER A 106 0.74 15.82 -3.02
C SER A 106 -0.36 15.88 -1.94
N ILE A 107 -1.13 14.80 -1.76
CA ILE A 107 -2.13 14.69 -0.69
C ILE A 107 -1.47 14.87 0.68
N ARG A 108 -0.39 14.11 0.97
CA ARG A 108 0.31 14.21 2.27
C ARG A 108 0.83 15.61 2.55
N ASN A 109 1.39 16.27 1.54
CA ASN A 109 1.86 17.64 1.66
C ASN A 109 0.71 18.61 1.93
N ASN A 110 -0.41 18.47 1.20
CA ASN A 110 -1.60 19.29 1.41
C ASN A 110 -2.16 19.13 2.83
N LEU A 111 -2.29 17.88 3.30
CA LEU A 111 -2.74 17.59 4.67
C LEU A 111 -1.81 18.24 5.71
N LYS A 112 -0.49 18.13 5.52
CA LYS A 112 0.49 18.71 6.47
C LYS A 112 0.46 20.23 6.46
N MET A 113 0.45 20.87 5.28
CA MET A 113 0.49 22.33 5.15
C MET A 113 -0.78 22.99 5.70
N ASN A 114 -1.92 22.34 5.53
CA ASN A 114 -3.22 22.87 5.94
C ASN A 114 -3.67 22.36 7.32
N ASN A 115 -2.80 21.64 8.05
CA ASN A 115 -3.11 21.05 9.35
C ASN A 115 -4.38 20.17 9.36
N LEU A 116 -4.50 19.32 8.33
CA LEU A 116 -5.66 18.45 8.10
C LEU A 116 -5.33 17.00 8.46
N ILE A 117 -6.38 16.26 8.79
CA ILE A 117 -6.31 14.84 9.07
C ILE A 117 -7.32 14.08 8.22
N VAL A 118 -6.89 12.93 7.69
CA VAL A 118 -7.76 11.94 7.08
C VAL A 118 -7.82 10.72 8.00
N ARG A 119 -9.01 10.38 8.49
CA ARG A 119 -9.21 9.22 9.36
C ARG A 119 -10.40 8.41 8.88
N ARG A 120 -10.28 7.09 8.96
CA ARG A 120 -11.44 6.22 8.80
C ARG A 120 -12.36 6.41 10.01
N THR A 121 -13.64 6.59 9.76
CA THR A 121 -14.67 6.61 10.81
C THR A 121 -14.86 5.19 11.38
N ALA A 122 -15.44 5.09 12.57
CA ALA A 122 -15.64 3.81 13.25
C ALA A 122 -16.70 2.91 12.60
N ASP A 123 -17.33 3.35 11.50
CA ASP A 123 -18.38 2.61 10.83
C ASP A 123 -17.87 1.47 9.92
N GLN A 124 -18.80 0.58 9.56
CA GLN A 124 -18.55 -0.50 8.61
C GLN A 124 -18.58 -0.01 7.14
N GLN A 125 -18.83 1.27 6.90
CA GLN A 125 -19.14 1.82 5.57
C GLN A 125 -17.90 2.35 4.83
N ASN A 126 -16.69 2.12 5.36
CA ASN A 126 -15.43 2.64 4.81
C ASN A 126 -15.51 4.15 4.51
N ILE A 127 -16.12 4.89 5.45
CA ILE A 127 -16.21 6.34 5.37
C ILE A 127 -14.96 6.96 6.00
N PHE A 128 -14.42 7.97 5.32
CA PHE A 128 -13.27 8.73 5.77
C PHE A 128 -13.68 10.15 6.12
N TYR A 129 -13.31 10.58 7.31
CA TYR A 129 -13.37 11.97 7.73
C TYR A 129 -12.14 12.71 7.18
N LEU A 130 -12.38 13.86 6.56
CA LEU A 130 -11.36 14.84 6.21
C LEU A 130 -11.72 16.17 6.88
N GLY A 131 -10.87 16.65 7.78
CA GLY A 131 -11.08 17.90 8.47
C GLY A 131 -9.84 18.39 9.22
N ASN A 132 -9.98 19.50 9.95
CA ASN A 132 -8.88 20.05 10.75
C ASN A 132 -8.41 19.10 11.86
N ALA A 133 -7.09 18.94 12.00
CA ALA A 133 -6.50 18.05 12.99
C ALA A 133 -6.75 18.51 14.44
N VAL A 134 -6.71 19.81 14.71
CA VAL A 134 -6.93 20.36 16.07
C VAL A 134 -8.37 20.20 16.49
N GLU A 135 -9.32 20.48 15.59
CA GLU A 135 -10.73 20.29 15.88
C GLU A 135 -11.08 18.81 16.10
N PHE A 136 -10.47 17.92 15.30
CA PHE A 136 -10.61 16.49 15.48
C PHE A 136 -10.15 16.03 16.87
N GLU A 137 -8.95 16.45 17.31
CA GLU A 137 -8.42 16.11 18.64
C GLU A 137 -9.30 16.68 19.77
N LYS A 138 -9.84 17.89 19.58
CA LYS A 138 -10.77 18.51 20.54
C LYS A 138 -12.04 17.65 20.70
N ARG A 139 -12.68 17.26 19.58
CA ARG A 139 -13.89 16.43 19.59
C ARG A 139 -13.65 15.05 20.22
N ILE A 140 -12.46 14.48 20.01
CA ILE A 140 -12.05 13.25 20.69
C ILE A 140 -12.01 13.45 22.20
N HIS A 141 -11.35 14.50 22.68
CA HIS A 141 -11.26 14.76 24.13
C HIS A 141 -12.64 14.99 24.75
N GLU A 142 -13.53 15.72 24.08
CA GLU A 142 -14.91 15.93 24.54
C GLU A 142 -15.70 14.61 24.63
N TYR A 143 -15.54 13.73 23.65
CA TYR A 143 -16.17 12.40 23.65
C TYR A 143 -15.68 11.54 24.83
N TRP A 144 -14.37 11.51 25.09
CA TRP A 144 -13.81 10.76 26.22
C TRP A 144 -14.15 11.38 27.58
N ALA A 145 -14.40 12.68 27.66
CA ALA A 145 -14.79 13.35 28.90
C ALA A 145 -16.27 13.14 29.26
N THR A 146 -17.09 12.73 28.30
CA THR A 146 -18.53 12.47 28.46
C THR A 146 -18.88 10.98 28.59
N THR A 147 -17.87 10.10 28.52
CA THR A 147 -17.98 8.64 28.73
C THR A 147 -17.39 8.26 30.08
#